data_AF-A0A212CWY1-F1
#
_entry.id   AF-A0A212CWY1-F1
#
_cell.length_a   1.000
_cell.length_b   1.000
_cell.length_c   1.000
_cell.angle_alpha   90.00
_cell.angle_beta   90.00
_cell.angle_gamma   90.00
#
_symmetry.space_group_name_H-M   'P 1'
#
loop_
_entity.id
_entity.type
_entity.pdbx_description
1 polymer ?
#
loop_
_entity_poly.entity_id
_entity_poly.type
_entity_poly.pdbx_seq_one_letter_code
_entity_poly.pdbx_strand_id
1 'polypeptide(L)'
;PDHPHCLSYKLELGSDQEIPSDWYPFATVQFGILDTTASRTEVRSLGVESDVQPQKHIHYRACYNIQVEIEKKWIKIDGEDPDKAGDCVTQ
;
A
#
# COMPACT_ATOMS: atom_id res chain seq x y z
N PRO A 1 -20.31 -3.32 3.13
CA PRO A 1 -19.32 -2.26 2.88
C PRO A 1 -18.26 -2.14 3.99
N ASP A 2 -18.61 -2.51 5.23
CA ASP A 2 -17.78 -2.29 6.43
C ASP A 2 -16.83 -3.45 6.80
N HIS A 3 -16.24 -4.12 5.82
CA HIS A 3 -15.22 -5.14 6.11
C HIS A 3 -13.85 -4.62 5.69
N PRO A 4 -12.85 -4.63 6.61
CA PRO A 4 -11.50 -4.25 6.25
C PRO A 4 -10.98 -5.19 5.18
N HIS A 5 -10.44 -4.62 4.10
CA HIS A 5 -9.73 -5.39 3.10
C HIS A 5 -8.39 -5.86 3.68
N CYS A 6 -8.06 -7.14 3.49
CA CYS A 6 -6.80 -7.72 3.91
C CYS A 6 -6.00 -8.18 2.70
N LEU A 7 -4.70 -7.92 2.72
CA LEU A 7 -3.73 -8.39 1.73
C LEU A 7 -2.59 -9.08 2.47
N SER A 8 -2.25 -10.30 2.07
CA SER A 8 -1.18 -11.08 2.70
C SER A 8 -0.33 -11.74 1.63
N TYR A 9 1.00 -11.65 1.80
CA TYR A 9 1.98 -12.26 0.93
C TYR A 9 2.94 -13.11 1.76
N LYS A 10 3.36 -14.23 1.19
CA LYS A 10 4.42 -15.07 1.74
C LYS A 10 5.60 -15.01 0.78
N LEU A 11 6.78 -14.66 1.31
CA LEU A 11 8.05 -14.74 0.60
C LEU A 11 8.76 -16.01 1.08
N GLU A 12 9.17 -16.86 0.14
CA GLU A 12 9.99 -18.04 0.40
C GLU A 12 11.36 -17.79 -0.21
N LEU A 13 12.41 -17.97 0.59
CA LEU A 13 13.81 -17.75 0.21
C LEU A 13 14.53 -19.10 0.14
N GLY A 14 15.51 -19.21 -0.76
CA GLY A 14 16.47 -20.32 -0.74
C GLY A 14 17.36 -20.28 0.51
N SER A 15 18.03 -21.39 0.83
CA SER A 15 18.91 -21.49 2.01
C SER A 15 20.12 -20.55 1.96
N ASP A 16 20.49 -20.10 0.77
CA ASP A 16 21.58 -19.16 0.49
C ASP A 16 21.08 -17.72 0.28
N GLN A 17 19.78 -17.46 0.47
CA GLN A 17 19.15 -16.16 0.23
C GLN A 17 18.72 -15.51 1.55
N GLU A 18 19.10 -14.25 1.73
CA GLU A 18 18.74 -13.44 2.90
C GLU A 18 18.02 -12.16 2.48
N ILE A 19 17.21 -11.61 3.38
CA ILE A 19 16.66 -10.27 3.21
C ILE A 19 17.79 -9.26 3.44
N PRO A 20 18.06 -8.33 2.50
CA PRO A 20 19.08 -7.30 2.68
C PRO A 20 18.86 -6.46 3.95
N SER A 21 19.95 -6.05 4.61
CA SER A 21 19.88 -5.25 5.84
C SER A 21 19.31 -3.84 5.62
N ASP A 22 19.44 -3.32 4.40
CA ASP A 22 18.88 -2.06 3.93
C ASP A 22 17.50 -2.22 3.27
N TRP A 23 16.88 -3.40 3.38
CA TRP A 23 15.55 -3.63 2.84
C TRP A 23 14.54 -2.64 3.44
N TYR A 24 13.73 -2.05 2.57
CA TYR A 24 12.70 -1.07 2.92
C TYR A 24 11.31 -1.76 2.96
N PRO A 25 10.79 -2.12 4.15
CA PRO A 25 9.59 -2.94 4.29
C PRO A 25 8.32 -2.10 4.27
N PHE A 26 8.17 -1.21 3.29
CA PHE A 26 6.96 -0.40 3.13
C PHE A 26 6.32 -0.67 1.78
N ALA A 27 5.00 -0.84 1.79
CA ALA A 27 4.21 -0.88 0.58
C ALA A 27 3.59 0.49 0.31
N THR A 28 3.65 0.94 -0.94
CA THR A 28 2.91 2.12 -1.39
C THR A 28 1.51 1.70 -1.80
N VAL A 29 0.49 2.30 -1.17
CA VAL A 29 -0.92 2.09 -1.51
C VAL A 29 -1.48 3.37 -2.11
N GLN A 30 -2.03 3.26 -3.32
CA GLN A 30 -2.63 4.36 -4.04
C GLN A 30 -4.09 4.03 -4.35
N PHE A 31 -5.00 4.91 -3.98
CA PHE A 31 -6.43 4.73 -4.26
C PHE A 31 -7.15 6.06 -4.43
N GLY A 32 -8.26 6.02 -5.18
CA GLY A 32 -9.13 7.15 -5.40
C GLY A 32 -10.50 6.91 -4.77
N ILE A 33 -11.05 7.93 -4.12
CA ILE A 33 -12.43 7.95 -3.65
C ILE A 33 -13.19 8.99 -4.47
N LEU A 34 -14.25 8.56 -5.14
CA LEU A 34 -15.17 9.44 -5.87
C LEU A 34 -16.08 10.19 -4.91
N ASP A 35 -16.61 11.33 -5.36
CA ASP A 35 -17.58 12.14 -4.62
C ASP A 35 -17.08 12.55 -3.22
N THR A 36 -15.76 12.69 -3.08
CA THR A 36 -15.07 13.03 -1.83
C THR A 36 -13.92 13.99 -2.11
N THR A 37 -13.60 14.83 -1.11
CA THR A 37 -12.49 15.77 -1.14
C THR A 37 -11.59 15.58 0.07
N ALA A 38 -10.28 15.48 -0.13
CA ALA A 38 -9.34 15.35 0.98
C ALA A 38 -9.24 16.64 1.83
N SER A 39 -9.35 17.81 1.21
CA SER A 39 -9.23 19.13 1.85
C SER A 39 -10.54 19.71 2.39
N ARG A 40 -11.68 19.02 2.15
CA ARG A 40 -13.04 19.56 2.37
C ARG A 40 -13.35 20.83 1.57
N THR A 41 -12.63 21.07 0.47
CA THR A 41 -12.91 22.21 -0.41
C THR A 41 -14.19 21.98 -1.19
N GLU A 42 -15.08 22.97 -1.20
CA GLU A 42 -16.36 22.91 -1.90
C GLU A 42 -16.47 24.04 -2.94
N VAL A 43 -17.01 23.71 -4.12
CA VAL A 43 -17.35 24.70 -5.14
C VAL A 43 -18.63 25.43 -4.72
N ARG A 44 -18.49 26.71 -4.36
CA ARG A 44 -19.64 27.54 -3.93
C ARG A 44 -20.39 28.17 -5.09
N SER A 45 -19.72 28.49 -6.18
CA SER A 45 -20.32 29.12 -7.35
C SER A 45 -19.55 28.78 -8.62
N LEU A 46 -20.30 28.64 -9.73
CA LEU A 46 -19.77 28.44 -11.07
C LEU A 46 -20.59 29.31 -12.03
N GLY A 47 -20.02 30.46 -12.43
CA GLY A 47 -20.65 31.44 -13.31
C GLY A 47 -20.31 31.22 -14.78
N VAL A 48 -21.20 31.66 -15.68
CA VAL A 48 -20.97 31.70 -17.13
C VAL A 48 -21.49 33.03 -17.64
N GLU A 49 -20.65 33.75 -18.38
CA GLU A 49 -21.02 35.02 -19.04
C GLU A 49 -21.61 34.72 -20.42
N SER A 50 -22.83 34.20 -20.43
CA SER A 50 -23.60 33.91 -21.64
C SER A 50 -25.09 33.96 -21.34
N ASP A 51 -25.88 34.42 -22.30
CA ASP A 51 -27.34 34.36 -22.24
C ASP A 51 -27.85 32.91 -22.25
N VAL A 52 -27.07 31.98 -22.81
CA VAL A 52 -27.40 30.55 -22.82
C VAL A 52 -26.65 29.84 -21.68
N GLN A 53 -27.40 29.26 -20.74
CA GLN A 53 -26.84 28.55 -19.60
C GLN A 53 -26.53 27.08 -19.94
N PRO A 54 -25.26 26.62 -19.81
CA PRO A 54 -24.90 25.23 -20.06
C PRO A 54 -25.23 24.33 -18.86
N GLN A 55 -25.25 23.01 -19.10
CA GLN A 55 -25.32 22.02 -18.03
C GLN A 55 -23.99 21.98 -17.27
N LYS A 56 -24.05 22.12 -15.94
CA LYS A 56 -22.88 22.16 -15.06
C LYS A 56 -22.76 20.84 -14.30
N HIS A 57 -21.59 20.21 -14.39
CA HIS A 57 -21.25 19.00 -13.64
C HIS A 57 -20.00 19.26 -12.81
N ILE A 58 -20.07 18.92 -11.52
CA ILE A 58 -18.93 19.00 -10.61
C ILE A 58 -18.67 17.58 -10.14
N HIS A 59 -17.44 17.11 -10.36
CA HIS A 59 -16.97 15.81 -9.91
C HIS A 59 -15.86 16.02 -8.91
N TYR A 60 -16.00 15.41 -7.74
CA TYR A 60 -14.97 15.40 -6.73
C TYR A 60 -14.24 14.06 -6.74
N ARG A 61 -12.93 14.12 -6.52
CA ARG A 61 -12.09 12.95 -6.37
C ARG A 61 -11.01 13.25 -5.36
N ALA A 62 -10.91 12.42 -4.34
CA ALA A 62 -9.78 12.40 -3.43
C ALA A 62 -8.82 11.29 -3.86
N CYS A 63 -7.55 11.63 -4.03
CA CYS A 63 -6.48 10.68 -4.32
C CYS A 63 -5.60 10.56 -3.08
N TYR A 64 -5.41 9.33 -2.61
CA TYR A 64 -4.57 9.03 -1.46
C TYR A 64 -3.35 8.26 -1.92
N ASN A 65 -2.20 8.63 -1.35
CA ASN A 65 -0.94 7.91 -1.49
C ASN A 65 -0.39 7.75 -0.07
N ILE A 66 -0.34 6.50 0.40
CA ILE A 66 0.11 6.15 1.74
C ILE A 66 1.19 5.09 1.65
N GLN A 67 2.21 5.21 2.50
CA GLN A 67 3.14 4.13 2.78
C GLN A 67 2.67 3.39 4.02
N VAL A 68 2.50 2.08 3.89
CA VAL A 68 2.13 1.18 4.98
C VAL A 68 3.30 0.25 5.27
N GLU A 69 3.62 0.09 6.55
CA GLU A 69 4.67 -0.84 6.96
C GLU A 69 4.20 -2.29 6.76
N ILE A 70 5.07 -3.13 6.21
CA ILE A 70 4.84 -4.55 6.01
C ILE A 70 5.18 -5.27 7.31
N GLU A 71 4.18 -5.93 7.90
CA GLU A 71 4.38 -6.76 9.09
C GLU A 71 5.34 -7.91 8.79
N LYS A 72 6.42 -8.03 9.58
CA LYS A 72 7.39 -9.13 9.47
C LYS A 72 7.02 -10.26 10.41
N LYS A 73 6.50 -11.37 9.87
CA LYS A 73 6.29 -12.62 10.62
C LYS A 73 7.30 -13.67 10.17
N TRP A 74 8.31 -13.91 11.00
CA TRP A 74 9.25 -15.00 10.79
C TRP A 74 8.54 -16.34 11.05
N ILE A 75 8.39 -17.14 10.01
CA ILE A 75 7.88 -18.50 10.15
C ILE A 75 9.09 -19.37 10.52
N LYS A 76 9.15 -19.80 11.78
CA LYS A 76 10.15 -20.79 12.19
C LYS A 76 9.82 -22.10 11.47
N ILE A 77 10.76 -22.59 10.67
CA ILE A 77 10.66 -23.91 10.06
C ILE A 77 11.25 -24.89 11.08
N ASP A 78 10.47 -25.91 11.48
CA ASP A 78 10.92 -26.89 12.46
C ASP A 78 12.21 -27.58 11.98
N GLY A 79 13.30 -27.44 12.73
CA GLY A 79 14.60 -28.08 12.46
C GLY A 79 15.81 -27.13 12.36
N GLU A 80 15.59 -25.82 12.28
CA GLU A 80 16.69 -24.83 12.18
C GLU A 80 16.90 -24.13 13.54
N ASP A 81 18.02 -24.44 14.19
CA ASP A 81 18.49 -23.75 15.38
C ASP A 81 19.10 -22.40 14.94
N PRO A 82 18.52 -21.24 15.33
CA PRO A 82 18.99 -19.93 14.87
C PRO A 82 20.40 -19.57 15.35
N ASP A 83 20.98 -20.31 16.31
CA ASP A 83 22.34 -20.10 16.82
C ASP A 83 23.38 -21.04 16.18
N LYS A 84 22.97 -21.92 15.26
CA LYS A 84 23.90 -22.77 14.50
C LYS A 84 24.03 -22.29 13.06
N ALA A 85 25.07 -21.51 12.80
CA ALA A 85 25.58 -21.34 11.44
C ALA A 85 25.77 -22.73 10.82
N GLY A 86 25.13 -22.98 9.67
CA GLY A 86 25.20 -24.25 8.96
C GLY A 86 26.66 -24.60 8.67
N ASP A 87 27.13 -25.70 9.23
CA ASP A 87 28.44 -26.25 8.91
C ASP A 87 28.45 -26.59 7.41
N CYS A 88 29.15 -25.77 6.61
CA CYS A 88 29.43 -26.08 5.23
C CYS A 88 30.34 -27.33 5.19
N VAL A 89 29.76 -28.50 4.93
CA VAL A 89 30.54 -29.66 4.50
C VAL A 89 31.04 -29.39 3.09
N THR A 90 32.34 -29.12 2.97
CA THR A 90 33.05 -29.14 1.68
C THR A 90 33.42 -30.59 1.39
N GLN A 91 33.03 -31.07 0.20
CA GLN A 91 33.43 -32.38 -0.34
C GLN A 91 34.67 -32.23 -1.22
#